data_AF-A0AAU3E1V0-F1
#
_entry.id   AF-A0AAU3E1V0-F1
#
_cell.length_a   1.000
_cell.length_b   1.000
_cell.length_c   1.000
_cell.angle_alpha   90.00
_cell.angle_beta   90.00
_cell.angle_gamma   90.00
#
_symmetry.space_group_name_H-M   'P 1'
#
loop_
_entity.id
_entity.type
_entity.pdbx_description
1 polymer ?
#
loop_
_entity_poly.entity_id
_entity_poly.type
_entity_poly.pdbx_seq_one_letter_code
_entity_poly.pdbx_strand_id
1 'polypeptide(L)'
;MKLPIDRGLVVVSDEADGTQTIHICADIRNGEPVDVFASHNRADRVRVQEGVTLTRRGQRSFSTQILEVFDEEGVVNIQRVSTRG
;
A
#
# COMPACT_ATOMS: atom_id res chain seq x y z
N MET A 1 13.77 1.22 -15.85
CA MET A 1 12.86 2.39 -15.88
C MET A 1 12.34 2.53 -14.47
N LYS A 2 12.47 3.69 -13.81
CA LYS A 2 11.96 3.87 -12.45
C LYS A 2 10.43 3.93 -12.56
N LEU A 3 9.73 2.91 -12.08
CA LEU A 3 8.26 2.86 -12.11
C LEU A 3 7.68 4.09 -11.39
N PRO A 4 6.52 4.62 -11.83
CA PRO A 4 5.87 5.71 -11.12
C PRO A 4 5.66 5.31 -9.65
N ILE A 5 6.04 6.22 -8.76
CA ILE A 5 5.90 6.06 -7.33
C ILE A 5 4.53 6.67 -6.98
N ASP A 6 3.57 5.83 -6.62
CA ASP A 6 2.29 6.29 -6.09
C ASP A 6 2.47 6.72 -4.64
N ARG A 7 1.78 7.78 -4.23
CA ARG A 7 1.87 8.34 -2.87
C ARG A 7 0.50 8.62 -2.30
N GLY A 8 0.23 8.09 -1.11
CA GLY A 8 -1.03 8.32 -0.42
C GLY A 8 -1.16 7.49 0.85
N LEU A 9 -2.38 7.45 1.38
CA LEU A 9 -2.73 6.48 2.41
C LEU A 9 -2.86 5.10 1.78
N VAL A 10 -2.45 4.07 2.50
CA VAL A 10 -2.37 2.70 1.97
C VAL A 10 -3.29 1.79 2.73
N VAL A 11 -4.10 1.03 1.99
CA VAL A 11 -4.85 -0.12 2.48
C VAL A 11 -4.38 -1.36 1.74
N VAL A 12 -4.02 -2.39 2.48
CA VAL A 12 -3.65 -3.72 1.97
C VAL A 12 -4.74 -4.70 2.38
N SER A 13 -5.38 -5.33 1.40
CA SER A 13 -6.37 -6.38 1.60
C SER A 13 -5.74 -7.73 1.27
N ASP A 14 -5.96 -8.73 2.12
CA ASP A 14 -5.59 -10.10 1.81
C ASP A 14 -6.73 -10.78 1.05
N GLU A 15 -6.42 -11.34 -0.11
CA GLU A 15 -7.37 -12.02 -0.97
C GLU A 15 -7.48 -13.50 -0.62
N ALA A 16 -8.61 -14.13 -0.96
CA ALA A 16 -8.84 -15.54 -0.68
C ALA A 16 -7.87 -16.49 -1.42
N ASP A 17 -7.28 -16.04 -2.53
CA ASP A 17 -6.30 -16.80 -3.30
C ASP A 17 -4.85 -16.65 -2.79
N GLY A 18 -4.67 -15.95 -1.66
CA GLY A 18 -3.36 -15.72 -1.04
C GLY A 18 -2.58 -14.54 -1.63
N THR A 19 -3.13 -13.87 -2.66
CA THR A 19 -2.58 -12.60 -3.15
C THR A 19 -3.01 -11.42 -2.27
N GLN A 20 -2.45 -10.24 -2.51
CA GLN A 20 -2.84 -9.02 -1.82
C GLN A 20 -3.24 -7.92 -2.80
N THR A 21 -4.25 -7.13 -2.45
CA THR A 21 -4.63 -5.92 -3.18
C THR A 21 -4.21 -4.69 -2.37
N ILE A 22 -3.49 -3.78 -3.01
CA ILE A 22 -2.97 -2.55 -2.42
C ILE A 22 -3.72 -1.38 -3.05
N HIS A 23 -4.42 -0.61 -2.23
CA HIS A 23 -5.05 0.64 -2.64
C HIS A 23 -4.26 1.83 -2.11
N ILE A 24 -4.05 2.82 -2.99
CA ILE A 24 -3.51 4.14 -2.64
C ILE A 24 -4.65 5.14 -2.75
N CYS A 25 -4.92 5.84 -1.66
CA CYS A 25 -6.15 6.61 -1.45
C CYS A 25 -5.92 7.90 -0.67
N ALA A 26 -6.90 8.81 -0.72
CA ALA A 26 -6.84 10.09 -0.03
C ALA A 26 -7.32 10.02 1.43
N ASP A 27 -8.22 9.07 1.75
CA ASP A 27 -8.81 8.91 3.08
C ASP A 27 -9.05 7.42 3.40
N ILE A 28 -9.12 7.07 4.69
CA ILE A 28 -9.45 5.72 5.17
C ILE A 28 -10.56 5.84 6.20
N ARG A 29 -11.73 5.27 5.89
CA ARG A 29 -12.89 5.26 6.80
C ARG A 29 -13.18 3.86 7.26
N ASN A 30 -13.06 3.63 8.56
CA ASN A 30 -13.26 2.30 9.15
C ASN A 30 -12.37 1.20 8.56
N GLY A 31 -11.21 1.54 7.99
CA GLY A 31 -10.32 0.59 7.31
C GLY A 31 -10.67 0.32 5.84
N GLU A 32 -11.68 1.03 5.31
CA GLU A 32 -11.99 1.06 3.88
C GLU A 32 -11.26 2.23 3.21
N PRO A 33 -10.66 2.03 2.03
CA PRO A 33 -10.06 3.12 1.28
C PRO A 33 -11.16 4.00 0.66
N VAL A 34 -10.96 5.32 0.70
CA VAL A 34 -11.87 6.33 0.12
C VAL A 34 -11.07 7.21 -0.83
N ASP A 35 -11.66 7.51 -1.98
CA ASP A 35 -11.02 8.26 -3.07
C ASP A 35 -9.70 7.60 -3.52
N VAL A 36 -9.81 6.34 -3.93
CA VAL A 36 -8.71 5.54 -4.50
C VAL A 36 -8.30 6.12 -5.85
N PHE A 37 -7.00 6.41 -6.02
CA PHE A 37 -6.45 6.94 -7.28
C PHE A 37 -5.39 6.03 -7.91
N ALA A 38 -4.86 5.05 -7.17
CA ALA A 38 -4.00 4.00 -7.71
C ALA A 38 -4.21 2.68 -6.97
N SER A 39 -3.93 1.56 -7.64
CA SER A 39 -4.05 0.23 -7.03
C SER A 39 -3.13 -0.79 -7.69
N HIS A 40 -2.62 -1.72 -6.87
CA HIS A 40 -1.94 -2.94 -7.33
C HIS A 40 -2.81 -4.13 -6.94
N ASN A 41 -3.46 -4.74 -7.93
CA ASN A 41 -4.38 -5.86 -7.70
C ASN A 41 -3.64 -7.19 -7.79
N ARG A 42 -4.00 -8.14 -6.93
CA ARG A 42 -3.47 -9.52 -6.94
C ARG A 42 -1.94 -9.57 -6.93
N ALA A 43 -1.31 -8.75 -6.10
CA ALA A 43 0.12 -8.79 -5.89
C ALA A 43 0.49 -10.08 -5.17
N ASP A 44 1.31 -10.91 -5.81
CA ASP A 44 1.82 -12.17 -5.25
C ASP A 44 2.81 -11.92 -4.09
N ARG A 45 3.47 -10.76 -4.11
CA ARG A 45 4.51 -10.39 -3.14
C ARG A 45 4.40 -8.92 -2.79
N VAL A 46 4.24 -8.65 -1.50
CA VAL A 46 4.27 -7.30 -0.93
C VAL A 46 5.39 -7.23 0.09
N ARG A 47 6.22 -6.19 -0.02
CA ARG A 47 7.27 -5.89 0.94
C ARG A 47 6.97 -4.58 1.64
N VAL A 48 6.62 -4.69 2.92
CA VAL A 48 6.50 -3.52 3.82
C VAL A 48 7.88 -3.22 4.39
N GLN A 49 8.46 -2.08 4.00
CA GLN A 49 9.80 -1.67 4.41
C GLN A 49 9.84 -1.26 5.89
N GLU A 50 11.06 -1.24 6.46
CA GLU A 50 11.28 -0.87 7.86
C GLU A 50 10.71 0.52 8.18
N GLY A 51 10.13 0.65 9.38
CA GLY A 51 9.57 1.93 9.85
C GLY A 51 8.19 2.28 9.29
N VAL A 52 7.59 1.41 8.47
CA VAL A 52 6.17 1.49 8.10
C VAL A 52 5.34 0.70 9.12
N THR A 53 4.32 1.35 9.68
CA THR A 53 3.36 0.71 10.59
C THR A 53 2.01 0.60 9.92
N LEU A 54 1.47 -0.63 9.89
CA LEU A 54 0.12 -0.93 9.43
C LEU A 54 -0.75 -1.37 10.61
N THR A 55 -1.94 -0.81 10.73
CA THR A 55 -2.98 -1.25 11.67
C THR A 55 -3.82 -2.33 11.01
N ARG A 56 -3.97 -3.49 11.66
CA ARG A 56 -4.76 -4.63 11.17
C ARG A 56 -6.21 -4.54 11.63
N ARG A 57 -7.17 -4.72 10.71
CA ARG A 57 -8.60 -4.88 10.98
C ARG A 57 -9.21 -5.91 10.04
N GLY A 58 -9.56 -7.08 10.56
CA GLY A 58 -10.12 -8.16 9.76
C GLY A 58 -9.12 -8.64 8.70
N GLN A 59 -9.54 -8.68 7.43
CA GLN A 59 -8.71 -9.03 6.27
C GLN A 59 -7.91 -7.85 5.69
N ARG A 60 -7.98 -6.68 6.31
CA ARG A 60 -7.27 -5.49 5.84
C ARG A 60 -6.24 -5.01 6.85
N SER A 61 -5.17 -4.43 6.33
CA SER A 61 -4.22 -3.65 7.11
C SER A 61 -4.02 -2.30 6.44
N PHE A 62 -3.82 -1.23 7.21
CA PHE A 62 -3.76 0.10 6.64
C PHE A 62 -2.85 1.04 7.42
N SER A 63 -2.34 2.08 6.75
CA SER A 63 -1.60 3.17 7.38
C SER A 63 -2.31 4.49 7.18
N THR A 64 -2.40 5.28 8.25
CA THR A 64 -2.83 6.69 8.19
C THR A 64 -1.67 7.65 7.91
N GLN A 65 -0.47 7.11 7.63
CA GLN A 65 0.68 7.87 7.14
C GLN A 65 0.66 7.89 5.61
N ILE A 66 1.14 8.98 5.01
CA ILE A 66 1.41 9.01 3.57
C ILE A 66 2.65 8.15 3.31
N LEU A 67 2.50 7.17 2.42
CA LEU A 67 3.53 6.21 2.04
C LEU A 67 3.80 6.29 0.54
N GLU A 68 4.97 5.80 0.13
CA GLU A 68 5.35 5.55 -1.26
C GLU A 68 5.10 4.08 -1.59
N VAL A 69 4.46 3.84 -2.73
CA VAL A 69 4.20 2.50 -3.28
C VAL A 69 4.77 2.42 -4.69
N PHE A 70 5.50 1.35 -4.97
CA PHE A 70 6.04 1.09 -6.31
C PHE A 70 6.26 -0.41 -6.51
N ASP A 71 6.16 -0.86 -7.75
CA ASP A 71 6.58 -2.20 -8.14
C ASP A 71 8.09 -2.21 -8.42
N GLU A 72 8.78 -3.26 -7.97
CA GLU A 72 10.17 -3.53 -8.33
C GLU A 72 10.33 -5.04 -8.51
N GLU A 73 10.60 -5.46 -9.75
CA GLU A 73 10.82 -6.87 -10.12
C GLU A 73 9.66 -7.79 -9.68
N GLY A 74 8.42 -7.31 -9.79
CA GLY A 74 7.22 -8.07 -9.41
C GLY A 74 6.97 -8.13 -7.90
N VAL A 75 7.63 -7.28 -7.12
CA VAL A 75 7.37 -7.08 -5.69
C VAL A 75 6.80 -5.67 -5.50
N VAL A 76 5.61 -5.59 -4.91
CA VAL A 76 5.03 -4.29 -4.52
C VAL A 76 5.67 -3.85 -3.22
N ASN A 77 6.45 -2.78 -3.26
CA ASN A 77 7.14 -2.21 -2.11
C ASN A 77 6.31 -1.08 -1.51
N ILE A 78 6.18 -1.07 -0.18
CA ILE A 78 5.53 -0.01 0.59
C ILE A 78 6.57 0.58 1.55
N GLN A 79 6.84 1.88 1.43
CA GLN A 79 7.86 2.55 2.24
C GLN A 79 7.44 3.95 2.69
N ARG A 80 8.15 4.51 3.66
CA ARG A 80 7.94 5.92 4.06
C ARG A 80 8.34 6.86 2.92
N VAL A 81 7.65 7.99 2.80
CA VAL A 81 8.08 9.06 1.88
C VAL A 81 9.49 9.49 2.24
N SER A 82 10.40 9.39 1.27
CA SER A 82 11.76 9.87 1.44
C SER A 82 11.77 11.40 1.49
N THR A 83 12.06 11.97 2.66
CA THR A 83 12.43 13.39 2.73
C THR A 83 13.83 13.53 2.14
N ARG A 84 13.93 13.86 0.86
CA ARG A 84 15.16 14.45 0.34
C ARG A 84 15.23 15.87 0.90
N GLY A 85 15.99 16.03 1.98
CA GLY A 85 16.45 17.34 2.45
C GLY A 85 17.60 17.85 1.58
#